data_AF-A0A9C6TA69-F1
#
_entry.id   AF-A0A9C6TA69-F1
#
_cell.length_a   1.000
_cell.length_b   1.000
_cell.length_c   1.000
_cell.angle_alpha   90.00
_cell.angle_beta   90.00
_cell.angle_gamma   90.00
#
_symmetry.space_group_name_H-M   'P 1'
#
loop_
_entity.id
_entity.type
_entity.pdbx_description
1 polymer ?
#
loop_
_entity_poly.entity_id
_entity_poly.type
_entity_poly.pdbx_seq_one_letter_code
_entity_poly.pdbx_strand_id
1 'polypeptide(L)'
;MAKKVDKPIRDHIIGREEIRTILLRQLRKTSRCRDILRMGPHAFLELCAKLRATGHVKDTIHVTIKETISFFFHRSGETISRNFHAVLRAVISLEEEFLQQPSETTIPSEILRSNRFYPYFKDCIGAIDGTHVRVKVPIADQPRFRGRKEWPTQNVLAACKFYLGDAGFMLKHALITPYRGVRYHLKEFAGREPENAYELFNLRHSSLRNVIERSFGVLKKRFAIIAGGTEPYYDVEVMVDIVLACIILHNFLMGVDPNQYLISQVDRELQNNNPEATNEEREEVNEDYRRGAALRDNMAAQMWADYQIER
;
A
#
# COMPACT_ATOMS: atom_id res chain seq x y z
N MET A 1 44.00 15.98 48.53
CA MET A 1 42.98 16.94 48.03
C MET A 1 42.79 16.70 46.54
N ALA A 2 41.64 16.16 46.13
CA ALA A 2 41.35 15.81 44.74
C ALA A 2 40.98 17.06 43.93
N LYS A 3 41.67 17.29 42.80
CA LYS A 3 41.32 18.33 41.82
C LYS A 3 40.10 17.88 41.02
N LYS A 4 39.06 18.72 40.98
CA LYS A 4 37.95 18.61 40.02
C LYS A 4 38.51 18.69 38.60
N VAL A 5 38.27 17.67 37.79
CA VAL A 5 38.47 17.70 36.34
C VAL A 5 37.14 18.06 35.71
N ASP A 6 37.00 19.29 35.24
CA ASP A 6 35.90 19.69 34.36
C ASP A 6 36.00 18.91 33.05
N LYS A 7 34.95 18.15 32.71
CA LYS A 7 34.87 17.43 31.44
C LYS A 7 34.42 18.36 30.31
N PRO A 8 34.99 18.25 29.10
CA PRO A 8 34.66 19.09 27.95
C PRO A 8 33.35 18.60 27.32
N ILE A 9 32.23 19.20 27.73
CA ILE A 9 30.90 18.91 27.15
C ILE A 9 30.68 19.70 25.83
N ARG A 10 31.46 20.75 25.58
CA ARG A 10 31.25 21.66 24.43
C ARG A 10 31.70 21.11 23.07
N ASP A 11 32.81 20.38 23.00
CA ASP A 11 33.40 19.99 21.70
C ASP A 11 32.61 18.89 20.98
N HIS A 12 31.93 18.01 21.72
CA HIS A 12 31.06 16.97 21.12
C HIS A 12 29.75 17.52 20.54
N ILE A 13 29.25 18.65 21.04
CA ILE A 13 28.02 19.30 20.56
C ILE A 13 28.27 20.00 19.23
N ILE A 14 29.44 20.63 19.07
CA ILE A 14 29.84 21.34 17.83
C ILE A 14 29.98 20.35 16.66
N GLY A 15 30.59 19.18 16.88
CA GLY A 15 30.69 18.14 15.86
C GLY A 15 29.34 17.58 15.41
N ARG A 16 28.34 17.49 16.31
CA ARG A 16 26.97 17.08 15.93
C ARG A 16 26.26 18.13 15.10
N GLU A 17 26.40 19.41 15.43
CA GLU A 17 25.73 20.50 14.72
C GLU A 17 26.32 20.72 13.31
N GLU A 18 27.63 20.48 13.14
CA GLU A 18 28.28 20.44 11.84
C GLU A 18 27.84 19.23 11.01
N ILE A 19 27.82 18.02 11.59
CA ILE A 19 27.28 16.82 10.93
C ILE A 19 25.81 17.03 10.54
N ARG A 20 25.00 17.68 11.40
CA ARG A 20 23.60 18.04 11.16
C ARG A 20 23.46 19.02 9.99
N THR A 21 24.33 20.02 9.92
CA THR A 21 24.35 21.00 8.84
C THR A 21 24.83 20.37 7.53
N ILE A 22 25.79 19.46 7.59
CA ILE A 22 26.31 18.71 6.43
C ILE A 22 25.25 17.72 5.91
N LEU A 23 24.60 16.93 6.78
CA LEU A 23 23.49 16.03 6.41
C LEU A 23 22.33 16.82 5.80
N LEU A 24 21.86 17.90 6.44
CA LEU A 24 20.78 18.73 5.90
C LEU A 24 21.17 19.45 4.59
N ARG A 25 22.44 19.86 4.43
CA ARG A 25 22.94 20.42 3.16
C ARG A 25 23.09 19.36 2.07
N GLN A 26 23.49 18.14 2.41
CA GLN A 26 23.59 17.01 1.47
C GLN A 26 22.20 16.52 1.03
N LEU A 27 21.25 16.44 1.96
CA LEU A 27 19.83 16.15 1.70
C LEU A 27 19.19 17.22 0.79
N ARG A 28 19.60 18.49 0.89
CA ARG A 28 19.12 19.57 0.00
C ARG A 28 19.72 19.56 -1.41
N LYS A 29 20.90 18.94 -1.61
CA LYS A 29 21.67 19.07 -2.85
C LYS A 29 21.69 17.82 -3.74
N THR A 30 21.23 16.67 -3.26
CA THR A 30 21.39 15.40 -3.99
C THR A 30 20.06 14.69 -4.27
N SER A 31 19.95 14.09 -5.46
CA SER A 31 18.90 13.13 -5.84
C SER A 31 18.79 11.93 -4.86
N ARG A 32 19.85 11.66 -4.08
CA ARG A 32 19.91 10.68 -2.98
C ARG A 32 18.89 10.89 -1.86
N CYS A 33 18.29 12.08 -1.76
CA CYS A 33 17.27 12.37 -0.76
C CYS A 33 16.04 11.45 -0.90
N ARG A 34 15.60 11.18 -2.13
CA ARG A 34 14.51 10.23 -2.40
C ARG A 34 14.93 8.77 -2.22
N ASP A 35 16.21 8.44 -2.39
CA ASP A 35 16.70 7.07 -2.16
C ASP A 35 16.70 6.71 -0.68
N ILE A 36 16.91 7.71 0.19
CA ILE A 36 17.00 7.50 1.63
C ILE A 36 15.68 7.85 2.33
N LEU A 37 15.18 9.07 2.16
CA LEU A 37 13.94 9.53 2.81
C LEU A 37 12.67 9.03 2.13
N ARG A 38 12.77 8.46 0.91
CA ARG A 38 11.62 8.04 0.09
C ARG A 38 10.62 9.16 -0.22
N MET A 39 11.04 10.41 0.00
CA MET A 39 10.31 11.65 -0.23
C MET A 39 11.27 12.82 -0.49
N GLY A 40 10.78 13.87 -1.11
CA GLY A 40 11.51 15.12 -1.33
C GLY A 40 11.67 15.96 -0.05
N PRO A 41 12.62 16.91 -0.05
CA PRO A 41 12.95 17.71 1.13
C PRO A 41 11.79 18.61 1.61
N HIS A 42 10.90 19.05 0.70
CA HIS A 42 9.70 19.81 1.06
C HIS A 42 8.72 18.93 1.87
N ALA A 43 8.35 17.78 1.31
CA ALA A 43 7.47 16.81 1.96
C ALA A 43 8.01 16.35 3.32
N PHE A 44 9.34 16.15 3.43
CA PHE A 44 9.97 15.81 4.71
C PHE A 44 9.78 16.89 5.78
N LEU A 45 9.95 18.16 5.43
CA LEU A 45 9.78 19.26 6.37
C LEU A 45 8.33 19.42 6.82
N GLU A 46 7.38 19.24 5.91
CA GLU A 46 5.95 19.27 6.20
C GLU A 46 5.53 18.08 7.08
N LEU A 47 6.02 16.88 6.78
CA LEU A 47 5.81 15.71 7.64
C LEU A 47 6.36 15.93 9.04
N CYS A 48 7.57 16.49 9.17
CA CYS A 48 8.13 16.83 10.48
C CYS A 48 7.25 17.82 11.26
N ALA A 49 6.64 18.80 10.58
CA ALA A 49 5.75 19.77 11.20
C ALA A 49 4.45 19.10 11.67
N LYS A 50 3.84 18.24 10.85
CA LYS A 50 2.66 17.45 11.22
C LYS A 50 2.94 16.54 12.41
N LEU A 51 4.03 15.77 12.37
CA LEU A 51 4.41 14.87 13.46
C LEU A 51 4.71 15.62 14.76
N ARG A 52 5.31 16.82 14.69
CA ARG A 52 5.49 17.68 15.87
C ARG A 52 4.16 18.10 16.49
N ALA A 53 3.16 18.41 15.67
CA ALA A 53 1.83 18.82 16.13
C ALA A 53 1.11 17.70 16.90
N THR A 54 1.42 16.43 16.62
CA THR A 54 0.82 15.29 17.34
C THR A 54 1.26 15.20 18.82
N GLY A 55 2.36 15.85 19.20
CA GLY A 55 2.91 15.79 20.57
C GLY A 55 3.59 14.46 20.95
N HIS A 56 3.50 13.42 20.12
CA HIS A 56 4.10 12.10 20.34
C HIS A 56 5.62 12.08 20.16
N VAL A 57 6.16 13.02 19.37
CA VAL A 57 7.61 13.19 19.18
C VAL A 57 7.99 14.59 19.63
N LYS A 58 8.94 14.69 20.56
CA LYS A 58 9.42 15.97 21.11
C LYS A 58 10.92 16.09 20.88
N ASP A 59 11.38 17.33 20.69
CA ASP A 59 12.80 17.62 20.67
C ASP A 59 13.38 17.28 22.06
N THR A 60 14.40 16.42 22.10
CA THR A 60 15.16 16.15 23.33
C THR A 60 16.43 16.99 23.31
N ILE A 61 17.03 17.21 24.48
CA ILE A 61 18.33 17.91 24.62
C ILE A 61 19.47 17.31 23.77
N HIS A 62 19.28 16.10 23.22
CA HIS A 62 20.30 15.38 22.46
C HIS A 62 19.88 15.02 21.02
N VAL A 63 18.59 15.07 20.67
CA VAL A 63 18.06 14.65 19.36
C VAL A 63 16.82 15.48 19.02
N THR A 64 16.84 16.13 17.86
CA THR A 64 15.68 16.84 17.29
C THR A 64 14.72 15.89 16.56
N ILE A 65 13.47 16.31 16.36
CA ILE A 65 12.45 15.56 15.59
C ILE A 65 12.95 15.26 14.17
N LYS A 66 13.65 16.22 13.54
CA LYS A 66 14.24 16.02 12.20
C LYS A 66 15.28 14.92 12.20
N GLU A 67 16.11 14.84 13.22
CA GLU A 67 17.10 13.78 13.37
C GLU A 67 16.40 12.45 13.68
N THR A 68 15.42 12.44 14.57
CA THR A 68 14.63 11.24 14.92
C THR A 68 13.95 10.63 13.69
N ILE A 69 13.33 11.46 12.85
CA ILE A 69 12.67 11.04 11.62
C ILE A 69 13.73 10.67 10.56
N SER A 70 14.81 11.44 10.40
CA SER A 70 15.89 11.09 9.47
C SER A 70 16.60 9.78 9.83
N PHE A 71 16.73 9.46 11.12
CA PHE A 71 17.26 8.18 11.61
C PHE A 71 16.33 7.01 11.29
N PHE A 72 15.01 7.22 11.31
CA PHE A 72 14.02 6.23 10.87
C PHE A 72 14.28 5.75 9.42
N PHE A 73 14.80 6.64 8.58
CA PHE A 73 15.12 6.36 7.17
C PHE A 73 16.56 5.81 6.92
N HIS A 74 17.44 5.72 7.93
CA HIS A 74 18.90 5.46 7.75
C HIS A 74 19.50 4.14 8.35
N ARG A 75 18.73 3.26 9.02
CA ARG A 75 19.13 1.95 9.69
C ARG A 75 19.61 1.98 11.17
N SER A 76 19.44 0.82 11.87
CA SER A 76 19.28 0.55 13.33
C SER A 76 20.53 0.41 14.24
N GLY A 77 20.37 0.61 15.57
CA GLY A 77 20.40 -0.51 16.55
C GLY A 77 19.57 -0.32 17.83
N GLU A 78 20.00 0.49 18.81
CA GLU A 78 19.37 0.48 20.16
C GLU A 78 18.56 1.74 20.51
N THR A 79 19.06 2.93 20.14
CA THR A 79 18.32 4.20 20.25
C THR A 79 17.16 4.28 19.24
N ILE A 80 17.30 3.55 18.12
CA ILE A 80 16.31 3.50 17.05
C ILE A 80 15.08 2.70 17.47
N SER A 81 15.18 1.63 18.26
CA SER A 81 13.99 0.87 18.68
C SER A 81 13.04 1.71 19.55
N ARG A 82 13.57 2.48 20.52
CA ARG A 82 12.74 3.37 21.37
C ARG A 82 12.07 4.49 20.56
N ASN A 83 12.83 5.10 19.65
CA ASN A 83 12.31 6.16 18.79
C ASN A 83 11.40 5.62 17.66
N PHE A 84 11.61 4.39 17.23
CA PHE A 84 10.84 3.73 16.18
C PHE A 84 9.37 3.60 16.58
N HIS A 85 9.08 3.04 17.75
CA HIS A 85 7.70 2.92 18.22
C HIS A 85 7.06 4.29 18.53
N ALA A 86 7.86 5.30 18.92
CA ALA A 86 7.34 6.65 19.12
C ALA A 86 6.95 7.31 17.78
N VAL A 87 7.82 7.21 16.77
CA VAL A 87 7.54 7.72 15.41
C VAL A 87 6.41 6.94 14.75
N LEU A 88 6.39 5.62 14.90
CA LEU A 88 5.33 4.76 14.36
C LEU A 88 3.96 5.17 14.88
N ARG A 89 3.83 5.33 16.21
CA ARG A 89 2.59 5.84 16.82
C ARG A 89 2.25 7.25 16.38
N ALA A 90 3.24 8.13 16.24
CA ALA A 90 3.01 9.49 15.76
C ALA A 90 2.47 9.51 14.32
N VAL A 91 2.99 8.64 13.43
CA VAL A 91 2.49 8.50 12.07
C VAL A 91 1.08 7.91 12.08
N ILE A 92 0.83 6.85 12.87
CA ILE A 92 -0.50 6.24 13.00
C ILE A 92 -1.52 7.25 13.52
N SER A 93 -1.13 8.17 14.40
CA SER A 93 -2.04 9.23 14.89
C SER A 93 -2.53 10.20 13.79
N LEU A 94 -1.98 10.12 12.57
CA LEU A 94 -2.47 10.86 11.40
C LEU A 94 -3.52 10.06 10.59
N GLU A 95 -3.99 8.92 11.09
CA GLU A 95 -4.92 8.04 10.37
C GLU A 95 -6.23 8.74 9.98
N GLU A 96 -6.82 9.56 10.84
CA GLU A 96 -8.09 10.24 10.52
C GLU A 96 -7.95 11.21 9.34
N GLU A 97 -6.77 11.78 9.16
CA GLU A 97 -6.48 12.71 8.05
C GLU A 97 -6.24 11.93 6.74
N PHE A 98 -5.54 10.80 6.80
CA PHE A 98 -5.01 10.12 5.61
C PHE A 98 -5.63 8.75 5.29
N LEU A 99 -6.43 8.15 6.17
CA LEU A 99 -7.15 6.89 5.98
C LEU A 99 -8.66 7.15 6.01
N GLN A 100 -9.17 7.78 4.95
CA GLN A 100 -10.60 8.01 4.81
C GLN A 100 -11.29 6.80 4.18
N GLN A 101 -12.31 6.27 4.86
CA GLN A 101 -13.17 5.27 4.27
C GLN A 101 -14.02 5.89 3.16
N PRO A 102 -14.25 5.18 2.04
CA PRO A 102 -15.08 5.69 0.97
C PRO A 102 -16.53 5.82 1.42
N SER A 103 -17.17 6.95 1.09
CA SER A 103 -18.62 7.13 1.29
C SER A 103 -19.41 6.13 0.46
N GLU A 104 -20.41 5.49 1.08
CA GLU A 104 -21.32 4.54 0.44
C GLU A 104 -22.22 5.20 -0.62
N THR A 105 -22.40 6.52 -0.56
CA THR A 105 -23.36 7.25 -1.41
C THR A 105 -22.75 7.88 -2.66
N THR A 106 -21.41 7.96 -2.73
CA THR A 106 -20.73 8.72 -3.79
C THR A 106 -20.10 7.79 -4.80
N ILE A 107 -20.78 7.62 -5.96
CA ILE A 107 -20.23 6.93 -7.12
C ILE A 107 -18.88 7.57 -7.46
N PRO A 108 -17.80 6.79 -7.48
CA PRO A 108 -16.49 7.37 -7.79
C PRO A 108 -16.39 7.87 -9.22
N SER A 109 -15.57 8.90 -9.42
CA SER A 109 -15.47 9.64 -10.68
C SER A 109 -15.02 8.79 -11.87
N GLU A 110 -14.18 7.79 -11.62
CA GLU A 110 -13.59 6.89 -12.61
C GLU A 110 -14.66 5.98 -13.24
N ILE A 111 -15.68 5.60 -12.46
CA ILE A 111 -16.84 4.88 -12.99
C ILE A 111 -17.80 5.85 -13.64
N LEU A 112 -18.20 6.91 -12.93
CA LEU A 112 -19.22 7.84 -13.39
C LEU A 112 -18.88 8.48 -14.76
N ARG A 113 -17.60 8.74 -15.03
CA ARG A 113 -17.14 9.41 -16.25
C ARG A 113 -16.86 8.47 -17.43
N SER A 114 -17.03 7.16 -17.27
CA SER A 114 -16.68 6.17 -18.28
C SER A 114 -17.88 5.31 -18.64
N ASN A 115 -18.36 5.41 -19.88
CA ASN A 115 -19.42 4.53 -20.43
C ASN A 115 -19.03 3.04 -20.38
N ARG A 116 -17.74 2.73 -20.34
CA ARG A 116 -17.24 1.36 -20.15
C ARG A 116 -17.60 0.80 -18.77
N PHE A 117 -17.82 1.64 -17.77
CA PHE A 117 -17.99 1.24 -16.39
C PHE A 117 -19.38 1.61 -15.84
N TYR A 118 -19.88 2.81 -16.14
CA TYR A 118 -21.23 3.22 -15.79
C TYR A 118 -22.21 2.80 -16.90
N PRO A 119 -23.38 2.23 -16.57
CA PRO A 119 -23.96 2.08 -15.22
C PRO A 119 -23.58 0.77 -14.50
N TYR A 120 -22.90 -0.16 -15.17
CA TYR A 120 -22.74 -1.55 -14.70
C TYR A 120 -22.11 -1.69 -13.32
N PHE A 121 -21.11 -0.86 -13.00
CA PHE A 121 -20.38 -0.89 -11.75
C PHE A 121 -20.74 0.28 -10.82
N LYS A 122 -21.91 0.93 -11.01
CA LYS A 122 -22.31 2.14 -10.25
C LYS A 122 -22.37 1.91 -8.73
N ASP A 123 -22.67 0.69 -8.29
CA ASP A 123 -22.83 0.31 -6.89
C ASP A 123 -21.52 -0.24 -6.26
N CYS A 124 -20.40 -0.23 -7.00
CA CYS A 124 -19.11 -0.67 -6.48
C CYS A 124 -18.46 0.40 -5.56
N ILE A 125 -18.10 0.04 -4.32
CA ILE A 125 -17.58 0.98 -3.30
C ILE A 125 -16.09 0.89 -2.93
N GLY A 126 -15.41 -0.29 -2.81
CA GLY A 126 -13.92 -0.48 -2.58
C GLY A 126 -13.16 -1.63 -3.31
N ALA A 127 -12.21 -1.51 -4.24
CA ALA A 127 -11.49 -2.68 -4.79
C ALA A 127 -10.62 -3.31 -3.71
N ILE A 128 -10.74 -4.64 -3.56
CA ILE A 128 -10.06 -5.38 -2.49
C ILE A 128 -9.04 -6.36 -3.06
N ASP A 129 -7.87 -6.33 -2.45
CA ASP A 129 -6.82 -7.28 -2.73
C ASP A 129 -5.98 -7.56 -1.48
N GLY A 130 -5.37 -8.74 -1.47
CA GLY A 130 -4.50 -9.20 -0.41
C GLY A 130 -3.03 -9.04 -0.76
N THR A 131 -2.23 -8.69 0.22
CA THR A 131 -0.79 -8.64 0.07
C THR A 131 -0.08 -9.35 1.22
N HIS A 132 0.76 -10.32 0.88
CA HIS A 132 1.56 -11.03 1.88
C HIS A 132 2.75 -10.17 2.31
N VAL A 133 2.84 -9.92 3.62
CA VAL A 133 4.00 -9.31 4.27
C VAL A 133 4.69 -10.36 5.15
N ARG A 134 6.02 -10.36 5.17
CA ARG A 134 6.80 -11.33 5.97
C ARG A 134 6.74 -10.93 7.44
N VAL A 135 6.49 -11.92 8.32
CA VAL A 135 6.36 -11.71 9.77
C VAL A 135 7.30 -12.64 10.52
N LYS A 136 7.70 -12.22 11.72
CA LYS A 136 8.45 -13.05 12.66
C LYS A 136 7.49 -13.66 13.68
N VAL A 137 7.37 -14.98 13.67
CA VAL A 137 6.55 -15.72 14.63
C VAL A 137 7.37 -16.83 15.29
N PRO A 138 7.02 -17.24 16.53
CA PRO A 138 7.63 -18.38 17.19
C PRO A 138 7.56 -19.64 16.32
N ILE A 139 8.55 -20.54 16.45
CA ILE A 139 8.64 -21.78 15.65
C ILE A 139 7.34 -22.60 15.74
N ALA A 140 6.75 -22.66 16.94
CA ALA A 140 5.49 -23.36 17.19
C ALA A 140 4.31 -22.83 16.35
N ASP A 141 4.29 -21.53 16.05
CA ASP A 141 3.22 -20.89 15.29
C ASP A 141 3.50 -20.80 13.79
N GLN A 142 4.75 -20.96 13.35
CA GLN A 142 5.13 -20.87 11.93
C GLN A 142 4.23 -21.68 10.97
N PRO A 143 3.79 -22.92 11.29
CA PRO A 143 2.90 -23.67 10.40
C PRO A 143 1.60 -22.92 10.05
N ARG A 144 1.09 -22.07 10.95
CA ARG A 144 -0.15 -21.30 10.76
C ARG A 144 0.01 -20.10 9.81
N PHE A 145 1.25 -19.62 9.65
CA PHE A 145 1.58 -18.43 8.86
C PHE A 145 2.33 -18.77 7.57
N ARG A 146 2.63 -20.05 7.31
CA ARG A 146 3.20 -20.49 6.03
C ARG A 146 2.10 -20.60 4.99
N GLY A 147 2.15 -19.72 3.99
CA GLY A 147 1.32 -19.79 2.79
C GLY A 147 2.11 -20.39 1.61
N ARG A 148 1.85 -19.88 0.40
CA ARG A 148 2.59 -20.25 -0.84
C ARG A 148 4.08 -19.85 -0.85
N LYS A 149 4.60 -19.25 0.23
CA LYS A 149 6.01 -18.82 0.36
C LYS A 149 6.70 -19.69 1.41
N GLU A 150 8.00 -19.93 1.26
CA GLU A 150 8.80 -20.78 2.18
C GLU A 150 8.96 -20.19 3.59
N TRP A 151 8.53 -18.94 3.80
CA TRP A 151 8.64 -18.20 5.06
C TRP A 151 7.27 -17.78 5.62
N PRO A 152 7.15 -17.57 6.94
CA PRO A 152 5.93 -17.06 7.56
C PRO A 152 5.53 -15.68 7.01
N THR A 153 4.27 -15.54 6.63
CA THR A 153 3.69 -14.29 6.14
C THR A 153 2.32 -14.04 6.74
N GLN A 154 1.96 -12.77 6.90
CA GLN A 154 0.59 -12.35 7.19
C GLN A 154 0.01 -11.77 5.90
N ASN A 155 -1.21 -12.18 5.55
CA ASN A 155 -1.94 -11.51 4.47
C ASN A 155 -2.57 -10.23 5.05
N VAL A 156 -2.27 -9.09 4.43
CA VAL A 156 -2.92 -7.81 4.71
C VAL A 156 -3.91 -7.53 3.59
N LEU A 157 -5.18 -7.44 3.95
CA LEU A 157 -6.24 -7.04 3.04
C LEU A 157 -6.36 -5.51 3.09
N ALA A 158 -6.34 -4.88 1.92
CA ALA A 158 -6.68 -3.47 1.81
C ALA A 158 -7.79 -3.30 0.78
N ALA A 159 -8.69 -2.36 1.07
CA ALA A 159 -9.70 -1.90 0.14
C ALA A 159 -9.42 -0.44 -0.23
N CYS A 160 -9.40 -0.14 -1.52
CA CYS A 160 -9.37 1.24 -2.06
C CYS A 160 -10.52 1.32 -3.04
N LYS A 161 -11.44 2.31 -2.95
CA LYS A 161 -12.67 2.51 -3.76
C LYS A 161 -13.02 1.46 -4.90
N PHE A 162 -14.27 0.94 -5.03
CA PHE A 162 -14.96 -0.19 -5.80
C PHE A 162 -15.01 -1.73 -5.42
N TYR A 163 -15.99 -2.32 -4.69
CA TYR A 163 -15.91 -3.75 -4.18
C TYR A 163 -15.94 -4.85 -5.26
N LEU A 164 -14.74 -5.11 -5.78
CA LEU A 164 -14.32 -6.13 -6.71
C LEU A 164 -13.14 -6.91 -6.10
N GLY A 165 -13.23 -8.24 -6.06
CA GLY A 165 -12.19 -9.14 -5.53
C GLY A 165 -11.47 -9.96 -6.62
N ASP A 166 -10.34 -10.58 -6.30
CA ASP A 166 -9.73 -11.57 -7.20
C ASP A 166 -10.57 -12.85 -7.28
N ALA A 167 -10.20 -13.69 -8.23
CA ALA A 167 -10.66 -15.06 -8.33
C ALA A 167 -10.35 -15.91 -7.08
N GLY A 168 -9.42 -15.52 -6.21
CA GLY A 168 -9.08 -16.22 -4.97
C GLY A 168 -10.11 -16.02 -3.85
N PHE A 169 -10.89 -14.93 -3.88
CA PHE A 169 -12.04 -14.76 -3.01
C PHE A 169 -13.25 -15.57 -3.49
N MET A 170 -14.10 -15.95 -2.54
CA MET A 170 -15.40 -16.52 -2.84
C MET A 170 -16.34 -15.41 -3.35
N LEU A 171 -17.04 -15.68 -4.45
CA LEU A 171 -18.07 -14.79 -4.98
C LEU A 171 -19.21 -14.62 -3.96
N LYS A 172 -19.60 -13.37 -3.71
CA LYS A 172 -20.69 -12.99 -2.80
C LYS A 172 -21.47 -11.82 -3.41
N HIS A 173 -22.70 -11.57 -2.95
CA HIS A 173 -23.45 -10.39 -3.41
C HIS A 173 -22.73 -9.05 -3.11
N ALA A 174 -21.96 -9.01 -2.02
CA ALA A 174 -21.19 -7.84 -1.60
C ALA A 174 -19.72 -7.85 -2.08
N LEU A 175 -19.28 -8.92 -2.76
CA LEU A 175 -17.92 -9.05 -3.29
C LEU A 175 -17.95 -9.77 -4.62
N ILE A 176 -17.88 -8.99 -5.70
CA ILE A 176 -17.92 -9.51 -7.06
C ILE A 176 -16.53 -9.95 -7.48
N THR A 177 -16.42 -11.17 -8.00
CA THR A 177 -15.17 -11.77 -8.49
C THR A 177 -15.32 -12.13 -9.98
N PRO A 178 -14.22 -12.19 -10.74
CA PRO A 178 -14.28 -12.49 -12.17
C PRO A 178 -14.77 -13.90 -12.45
N TYR A 179 -15.17 -14.15 -13.71
CA TYR A 179 -15.40 -15.51 -14.19
C TYR A 179 -14.08 -16.27 -14.22
N ARG A 180 -14.02 -17.39 -13.51
CA ARG A 180 -12.88 -18.32 -13.54
C ARG A 180 -12.86 -19.09 -14.86
N GLY A 181 -11.68 -19.48 -15.33
CA GLY A 181 -11.52 -20.20 -16.60
C GLY A 181 -11.81 -19.36 -17.85
N VAL A 182 -12.02 -18.05 -17.70
CA VAL A 182 -12.24 -17.09 -18.78
C VAL A 182 -11.08 -16.11 -18.81
N ARG A 183 -10.70 -15.65 -20.01
CA ARG A 183 -9.66 -14.63 -20.21
C ARG A 183 -9.88 -13.45 -19.25
N TYR A 184 -8.82 -13.02 -18.57
CA TYR A 184 -8.94 -12.05 -17.48
C TYR A 184 -7.83 -11.00 -17.49
N HIS A 185 -6.60 -11.37 -17.85
CA HIS A 185 -5.48 -10.46 -17.74
C HIS A 185 -5.53 -9.43 -18.87
N LEU A 186 -5.35 -8.15 -18.55
CA LEU A 186 -5.44 -7.04 -19.52
C LEU A 186 -4.59 -7.25 -20.79
N LYS A 187 -3.44 -7.90 -20.65
CA LYS A 187 -2.55 -8.22 -21.78
C LYS A 187 -3.07 -9.29 -22.73
N GLU A 188 -3.94 -10.19 -22.27
CA GLU A 188 -4.59 -11.21 -23.13
C GLU A 188 -5.58 -10.55 -24.11
N PHE A 189 -5.98 -9.31 -23.82
CA PHE A 189 -6.82 -8.45 -24.67
C PHE A 189 -6.00 -7.47 -25.51
N ALA A 190 -4.66 -7.47 -25.44
CA ALA A 190 -3.83 -6.59 -26.25
C ALA A 190 -3.97 -6.96 -27.74
N GLY A 191 -4.71 -6.12 -28.48
CA GLY A 191 -5.00 -6.35 -29.90
C GLY A 191 -6.09 -7.39 -30.17
N ARG A 192 -6.86 -7.79 -29.15
CA ARG A 192 -7.99 -8.72 -29.29
C ARG A 192 -9.21 -8.17 -28.56
N GLU A 193 -10.32 -8.06 -29.28
CA GLU A 193 -11.59 -7.67 -28.69
C GLU A 193 -12.20 -8.84 -27.88
N PRO A 194 -12.95 -8.57 -26.81
CA PRO A 194 -13.69 -9.60 -26.09
C PRO A 194 -14.67 -10.33 -27.01
N GLU A 195 -14.69 -11.66 -26.91
CA GLU A 195 -15.48 -12.51 -27.81
C GLU A 195 -16.89 -12.80 -27.27
N ASN A 196 -17.10 -12.61 -25.96
CA ASN A 196 -18.35 -12.89 -25.28
C ASN A 196 -18.53 -12.02 -24.03
N ALA A 197 -19.73 -12.11 -23.43
CA ALA A 197 -20.11 -11.36 -22.24
C ALA A 197 -19.16 -11.57 -21.04
N TYR A 198 -18.66 -12.80 -20.85
CA TYR A 198 -17.78 -13.14 -19.73
C TYR A 198 -16.40 -12.52 -19.90
N GLU A 199 -15.84 -12.56 -21.11
CA GLU A 199 -14.56 -11.92 -21.43
C GLU A 199 -14.66 -10.38 -21.29
N LEU A 200 -15.75 -9.77 -21.77
CA LEU A 200 -15.96 -8.33 -21.64
C LEU A 200 -16.09 -7.90 -20.18
N PHE A 201 -16.84 -8.67 -19.39
CA PHE A 201 -16.97 -8.45 -17.96
C PHE A 201 -15.59 -8.56 -17.28
N ASN A 202 -14.85 -9.63 -17.53
CA ASN A 202 -13.53 -9.86 -16.95
C ASN A 202 -12.53 -8.76 -17.33
N LEU A 203 -12.53 -8.29 -18.58
CA LEU A 203 -11.70 -7.17 -19.03
C LEU A 203 -11.99 -5.89 -18.24
N ARG A 204 -13.27 -5.50 -18.12
CA ARG A 204 -13.68 -4.28 -17.40
C ARG A 204 -13.48 -4.43 -15.90
N HIS A 205 -13.74 -5.61 -15.34
CA HIS A 205 -13.44 -5.95 -13.95
C HIS A 205 -11.95 -5.82 -13.64
N SER A 206 -11.08 -6.48 -14.42
CA SER A 206 -9.62 -6.39 -14.26
C SER A 206 -9.13 -4.95 -14.43
N SER A 207 -9.73 -4.18 -15.34
CA SER A 207 -9.37 -2.77 -15.54
C SER A 207 -9.64 -1.91 -14.31
N LEU A 208 -10.77 -2.12 -13.64
CA LEU A 208 -11.10 -1.43 -12.38
C LEU A 208 -10.21 -1.92 -11.22
N ARG A 209 -10.04 -3.24 -11.09
CA ARG A 209 -9.24 -3.85 -10.02
C ARG A 209 -7.74 -3.52 -10.11
N ASN A 210 -7.22 -3.20 -11.28
CA ASN A 210 -5.83 -2.78 -11.47
C ASN A 210 -5.44 -1.57 -10.58
N VAL A 211 -6.40 -0.78 -10.07
CA VAL A 211 -6.09 0.30 -9.11
C VAL A 211 -5.47 -0.22 -7.81
N ILE A 212 -5.99 -1.30 -7.21
CA ILE A 212 -5.50 -1.81 -5.91
C ILE A 212 -4.15 -2.53 -6.10
N GLU A 213 -3.98 -3.26 -7.19
CA GLU A 213 -2.72 -3.93 -7.55
C GLU A 213 -1.58 -2.91 -7.78
N ARG A 214 -1.87 -1.81 -8.49
CA ARG A 214 -0.95 -0.69 -8.65
C ARG A 214 -0.59 -0.03 -7.34
N SER A 215 -1.59 0.24 -6.50
CA SER A 215 -1.38 0.84 -5.17
C SER A 215 -0.44 -0.02 -4.33
N PHE A 216 -0.65 -1.34 -4.26
CA PHE A 216 0.27 -2.23 -3.57
C PHE A 216 1.66 -2.29 -4.19
N GLY A 217 1.76 -2.32 -5.53
CA GLY A 217 3.04 -2.29 -6.23
C GLY A 217 3.86 -1.03 -5.91
N VAL A 218 3.22 0.14 -5.93
CA VAL A 218 3.84 1.42 -5.57
C VAL A 218 4.23 1.42 -4.09
N LEU A 219 3.35 0.94 -3.21
CA LEU A 219 3.60 0.89 -1.77
C LEU A 219 4.84 0.03 -1.45
N LYS A 220 4.92 -1.19 -2.01
CA LYS A 220 6.05 -2.11 -1.79
C LYS A 220 7.37 -1.60 -2.34
N LYS A 221 7.37 -0.98 -3.52
CA LYS A 221 8.60 -0.38 -4.07
C LYS A 221 9.03 0.86 -3.28
N ARG A 222 8.08 1.67 -2.81
CA ARG A 222 8.38 2.86 -1.99
C ARG A 222 8.92 2.46 -0.62
N PHE A 223 8.32 1.46 0.01
CA PHE A 223 8.65 0.99 1.36
C PHE A 223 9.12 -0.46 1.33
N ALA A 224 10.43 -0.66 1.16
CA ALA A 224 11.04 -1.98 1.07
C ALA A 224 10.78 -2.87 2.32
N ILE A 225 10.49 -2.26 3.48
CA ILE A 225 10.15 -2.96 4.72
C ILE A 225 8.93 -3.91 4.58
N ILE A 226 7.99 -3.61 3.67
CA ILE A 226 6.82 -4.46 3.39
C ILE A 226 6.99 -5.34 2.14
N ALA A 227 8.12 -5.23 1.43
CA ALA A 227 8.37 -5.98 0.18
C ALA A 227 8.89 -7.41 0.44
N GLY A 228 9.04 -7.83 1.70
CA GLY A 228 9.37 -9.20 2.11
C GLY A 228 10.87 -9.59 2.03
N GLY A 229 11.68 -8.83 1.28
CA GLY A 229 13.11 -9.10 1.08
C GLY A 229 14.08 -8.40 2.06
N THR A 230 13.59 -7.60 3.02
CA THR A 230 14.45 -6.78 3.88
C THR A 230 14.28 -7.15 5.35
N GLU A 231 15.38 -7.50 6.01
CA GLU A 231 15.47 -7.66 7.47
C GLU A 231 15.72 -6.31 8.18
N PRO A 232 15.31 -6.14 9.45
CA PRO A 232 14.71 -7.14 10.35
C PRO A 232 13.19 -7.33 10.15
N TYR A 233 12.71 -8.53 10.47
CA TYR A 233 11.27 -8.85 10.52
C TYR A 233 10.72 -8.61 11.92
N TYR A 234 9.56 -7.93 12.00
CA TYR A 234 8.86 -7.68 13.24
C TYR A 234 7.79 -8.75 13.49
N ASP A 235 7.29 -8.82 14.72
CA ASP A 235 6.13 -9.62 15.04
C ASP A 235 4.88 -9.14 14.29
N VAL A 236 3.80 -9.92 14.38
CA VAL A 236 2.57 -9.68 13.61
C VAL A 236 1.98 -8.30 13.94
N GLU A 237 1.92 -7.93 15.22
CA GLU A 237 1.31 -6.67 15.67
C GLU A 237 2.09 -5.46 15.15
N VAL A 238 3.41 -5.46 15.33
CA VAL A 238 4.26 -4.36 14.86
C VAL A 238 4.29 -4.28 13.33
N MET A 239 4.20 -5.41 12.62
CA MET A 239 4.10 -5.39 11.15
C MET A 239 2.78 -4.79 10.66
N VAL A 240 1.66 -4.99 11.37
CA VAL A 240 0.38 -4.34 11.05
C VAL A 240 0.52 -2.82 11.17
N ASP A 241 1.08 -2.35 12.29
CA ASP A 241 1.34 -0.92 12.52
C ASP A 241 2.25 -0.33 11.43
N ILE A 242 3.31 -1.04 11.05
CA ILE A 242 4.21 -0.62 9.97
C ILE A 242 3.46 -0.47 8.65
N VAL A 243 2.59 -1.43 8.31
CA VAL A 243 1.81 -1.38 7.06
C VAL A 243 0.85 -0.20 7.08
N LEU A 244 0.13 0.03 8.19
CA LEU A 244 -0.74 1.20 8.36
C LEU A 244 0.03 2.51 8.20
N ALA A 245 1.18 2.64 8.87
CA ALA A 245 2.03 3.81 8.76
C ALA A 245 2.54 4.03 7.32
N CYS A 246 2.90 2.96 6.59
CA CYS A 246 3.29 3.06 5.19
C CYS A 246 2.14 3.59 4.31
N ILE A 247 0.90 3.16 4.56
CA ILE A 247 -0.28 3.64 3.81
C ILE A 247 -0.53 5.12 4.12
N ILE A 248 -0.49 5.53 5.39
CA ILE A 248 -0.64 6.93 5.81
C ILE A 248 0.43 7.81 5.14
N LEU A 249 1.70 7.41 5.21
CA LEU A 249 2.79 8.13 4.57
C LEU A 249 2.64 8.16 3.06
N HIS A 250 2.17 7.08 2.44
CA HIS A 250 1.88 7.05 1.01
C HIS A 250 0.82 8.10 0.64
N ASN A 251 -0.30 8.11 1.35
CA ASN A 251 -1.43 9.02 1.09
C ASN A 251 -1.02 10.49 1.30
N PHE A 252 -0.25 10.79 2.35
CA PHE A 252 0.37 12.11 2.53
C PHE A 252 1.25 12.50 1.33
N LEU A 253 2.14 11.61 0.89
CA LEU A 253 3.04 11.88 -0.22
C LEU A 253 2.31 12.02 -1.56
N MET A 254 1.17 11.35 -1.76
CA MET A 254 0.37 11.54 -2.97
C MET A 254 -0.19 12.97 -3.08
N GLY A 255 -0.41 13.67 -1.96
CA GLY A 255 -0.83 15.07 -1.95
C GLY A 255 0.33 16.06 -2.11
N VAL A 256 1.52 15.74 -1.60
CA VAL A 256 2.63 16.71 -1.45
C VAL A 256 3.83 16.45 -2.37
N ASP A 257 4.17 15.19 -2.65
CA ASP A 257 5.30 14.79 -3.50
C ASP A 257 5.02 13.46 -4.24
N PRO A 258 4.07 13.47 -5.20
CA PRO A 258 3.74 12.27 -5.97
C PRO A 258 4.93 11.84 -6.83
N ASN A 259 5.34 10.58 -6.69
CA ASN A 259 6.46 10.02 -7.44
C ASN A 259 5.97 9.39 -8.75
N GLN A 260 5.79 10.24 -9.78
CA GLN A 260 5.28 9.81 -11.09
C GLN A 260 6.16 8.74 -11.75
N TYR A 261 7.48 8.83 -11.61
CA TYR A 261 8.40 7.82 -12.15
C TYR A 261 8.14 6.43 -11.56
N LEU A 262 7.95 6.37 -10.23
CA LEU A 262 7.65 5.12 -9.53
C LEU A 262 6.30 4.53 -9.95
N ILE A 263 5.28 5.38 -10.07
CA ILE A 263 3.94 4.98 -10.53
C ILE A 263 4.04 4.39 -11.93
N SER A 264 4.67 5.11 -12.87
CA SER A 264 4.84 4.62 -14.24
C SER A 264 5.71 3.36 -14.33
N GLN A 265 6.68 3.18 -13.43
CA GLN A 265 7.45 1.94 -13.36
C GLN A 265 6.57 0.76 -12.97
N VAL A 266 5.74 0.91 -11.94
CA VAL A 266 4.81 -0.13 -11.49
C VAL A 266 3.80 -0.45 -12.58
N ASP A 267 3.26 0.57 -13.25
CA ASP A 267 2.34 0.39 -14.39
C ASP A 267 2.96 -0.51 -15.47
N ARG A 268 4.21 -0.27 -15.86
CA ARG A 268 4.92 -1.09 -16.85
C ARG A 268 5.16 -2.53 -16.37
N GLU A 269 5.50 -2.71 -15.10
CA GLU A 269 5.77 -4.05 -14.56
C GLU A 269 4.50 -4.89 -14.44
N LEU A 270 3.37 -4.28 -14.06
CA LEU A 270 2.08 -4.96 -14.01
C LEU A 270 1.58 -5.37 -15.39
N GLN A 271 1.86 -4.56 -16.43
CA GLN A 271 1.59 -4.94 -17.81
C GLN A 271 2.38 -6.18 -18.25
N ASN A 272 3.58 -6.38 -17.70
CA ASN A 272 4.49 -7.47 -18.10
C ASN A 272 4.32 -8.75 -17.27
N ASN A 273 3.80 -8.68 -16.05
CA ASN A 273 3.66 -9.85 -15.17
C ASN A 273 2.55 -10.81 -15.65
N ASN A 274 2.83 -12.12 -15.59
CA ASN A 274 1.87 -13.22 -15.75
C ASN A 274 1.46 -13.68 -14.35
N PRO A 275 0.22 -13.46 -13.89
CA PRO A 275 -0.22 -14.10 -12.65
C PRO A 275 -0.36 -15.60 -12.86
N GLU A 276 0.15 -16.38 -11.93
CA GLU A 276 -0.05 -17.83 -11.89
C GLU A 276 -1.54 -18.14 -11.62
N ALA A 277 -2.09 -19.07 -12.38
CA ALA A 277 -3.46 -19.54 -12.25
C ALA A 277 -3.72 -20.03 -10.81
N THR A 278 -4.70 -19.42 -10.14
CA THR A 278 -5.17 -19.87 -8.83
C THR A 278 -6.30 -20.88 -9.04
N ASN A 279 -5.92 -22.15 -9.22
CA ASN A 279 -6.83 -23.28 -9.17
C ASN A 279 -6.97 -23.75 -7.71
N GLU A 280 -7.92 -23.19 -6.98
CA GLU A 280 -8.43 -23.84 -5.77
C GLU A 280 -9.97 -23.85 -5.82
N GLU A 281 -10.50 -25.05 -6.07
CA GLU A 281 -11.92 -25.41 -6.00
C GLU A 281 -12.32 -25.56 -4.54
N ARG A 282 -13.18 -24.66 -4.05
CA ARG A 282 -14.09 -24.93 -2.93
C ARG A 282 -15.41 -24.21 -3.21
N GLU A 283 -16.29 -24.91 -3.89
CA GLU A 283 -17.66 -24.46 -4.12
C GLU A 283 -18.54 -24.88 -2.93
N GLU A 284 -18.65 -24.02 -1.93
CA GLU A 284 -19.82 -24.07 -1.05
C GLU A 284 -20.94 -23.24 -1.68
N VAL A 285 -21.87 -23.93 -2.34
CA VAL A 285 -23.07 -23.33 -2.94
C VAL A 285 -24.01 -22.87 -1.82
N ASN A 286 -23.77 -21.67 -1.30
CA ASN A 286 -24.69 -21.00 -0.38
C ASN A 286 -25.57 -19.98 -1.12
N GLU A 287 -26.60 -19.47 -0.45
CA GLU A 287 -27.54 -18.50 -1.02
C GLU A 287 -26.86 -17.17 -1.43
N ASP A 288 -25.84 -16.76 -0.68
CA ASP A 288 -25.04 -15.56 -0.94
C ASP A 288 -24.28 -15.66 -2.27
N TYR A 289 -23.67 -16.81 -2.56
CA TYR A 289 -23.06 -17.10 -3.84
C TYR A 289 -24.06 -16.97 -4.99
N ARG A 290 -25.26 -17.56 -4.86
CA ARG A 290 -26.30 -17.51 -5.90
C ARG A 290 -26.73 -16.07 -6.21
N ARG A 291 -26.88 -15.23 -5.18
CA ARG A 291 -27.19 -13.81 -5.35
C ARG A 291 -26.06 -13.06 -6.05
N GLY A 292 -24.81 -13.31 -5.67
CA GLY A 292 -23.62 -12.73 -6.32
C GLY A 292 -23.49 -13.15 -7.79
N ALA A 293 -23.72 -14.43 -8.10
CA ALA A 293 -23.70 -14.95 -9.46
C ALA A 293 -24.78 -14.29 -10.33
N ALA A 294 -26.03 -14.25 -9.87
CA ALA A 294 -27.11 -13.60 -10.60
C ALA A 294 -26.83 -12.12 -10.87
N LEU A 295 -26.30 -11.39 -9.88
CA LEU A 295 -25.90 -9.99 -10.05
C LEU A 295 -24.82 -9.84 -11.13
N ARG A 296 -23.75 -10.63 -11.03
CA ARG A 296 -22.64 -10.62 -12.00
C ARG A 296 -23.11 -10.97 -13.42
N ASP A 297 -23.93 -11.99 -13.56
CA ASP A 297 -24.43 -12.46 -14.85
C ASP A 297 -25.33 -11.42 -15.52
N ASN A 298 -26.19 -10.75 -14.75
CA ASN A 298 -26.99 -9.62 -15.24
C ASN A 298 -26.11 -8.46 -15.71
N MET A 299 -25.07 -8.10 -14.93
CA MET A 299 -24.11 -7.07 -15.33
C MET A 299 -23.40 -7.43 -16.64
N ALA A 300 -22.91 -8.67 -16.76
CA ALA A 300 -22.20 -9.15 -17.94
C ALA A 300 -23.12 -9.16 -19.18
N ALA A 301 -24.36 -9.63 -19.03
CA ALA A 301 -25.34 -9.67 -20.12
C ALA A 301 -25.72 -8.27 -20.62
N GLN A 302 -26.03 -7.34 -19.71
CA GLN A 302 -26.36 -5.96 -20.06
C GLN A 302 -25.18 -5.27 -20.76
N MET A 303 -24.00 -5.41 -20.18
CA MET A 303 -22.75 -4.85 -20.70
C MET A 303 -22.42 -5.37 -22.10
N TRP A 304 -22.67 -6.65 -22.36
CA TRP A 304 -22.49 -7.26 -23.66
C TRP A 304 -23.49 -6.74 -24.70
N ALA A 305 -24.76 -6.63 -24.32
CA ALA A 305 -25.80 -6.11 -25.20
C ALA A 305 -25.46 -4.68 -25.68
N ASP A 306 -25.09 -3.80 -24.74
CA ASP A 306 -24.69 -2.43 -25.08
C ASP A 306 -23.42 -2.39 -25.93
N TYR A 307 -22.42 -3.23 -25.62
CA TYR A 307 -21.19 -3.32 -26.40
C TYR A 307 -21.42 -3.77 -27.86
N GLN A 308 -22.39 -4.64 -28.11
CA GLN A 308 -22.75 -5.05 -29.48
C GLN A 308 -23.47 -3.94 -30.26
N ILE A 309 -24.14 -3.01 -29.57
CA ILE A 309 -24.82 -1.87 -30.22
C ILE A 309 -23.81 -0.78 -30.62
N GLU A 310 -22.76 -0.59 -29.83
CA GLU A 310 -21.71 0.42 -30.06
C GLU A 310 -20.66 0.01 -31.11
N ARG A 311 -20.71 -1.23 -31.62
CA ARG A 311 -19.74 -1.82 -32.56
C ARG A 311 -20.21 -1.74 -34.00
#